data_AF-A0A966QNQ9-F1
#
_entry.id   AF-A0A966QNQ9-F1
#
_cell.length_a   1.000
_cell.length_b   1.000
_cell.length_c   1.000
_cell.angle_alpha   90.00
_cell.angle_beta   90.00
_cell.angle_gamma   90.00
#
_symmetry.space_group_name_H-M   'P 1'
#
loop_
_entity.id
_entity.type
_entity.pdbx_description
1 polymer ?
#
loop_
_entity_poly.entity_id
_entity_poly.type
_entity_poly.pdbx_seq_one_letter_code
_entity_poly.pdbx_strand_id
1 'polypeptide(L)'
;MQRAWLGSVAALPLLLVAAPVRAQVSATAGAGSLGSLVNGVAGGSCSSGLCVVGGGTAAGANLFHRLDALNTQGAISGVRFDNAAFQNLIVGVTNPYGSVIDKVVSLSNPANFVLLSPGGIHLGPGAGFVGIQQLGLSTATRMAMTGGGSFDVFSTTAQQAAAMAGAPLLGASSLQVDDAARSAAGISGVPGIVAQGISISIDRDLLIDAVDGTAQLSGSQLAVLPWQGVGGSLSVLGREVLVDGASRLLATGPAGGGLIQLGGSWQNSNPQVRQALRTAFGTEALADASATERGNGGTVVVWSEITKPEGSTTAIGSLVAKGGGQGGDGGRIETSGYVLRVDGIHIDAKASWGRGGEWLIDPNNITISSGPASGSPSYSSSFTAASTSTILASDIAVSLNQGTSVSINTGSLGNDAGNISVTAPIVKTGGSAANLVLTAAGKIDISAAIGNTDTNNLLTLVLDSGAGSGTVSGILSGNLALNKSGVGTLVLSGTNTYTGGTGLSAGTLAISNASALGATAVGTTVGSAATLDLQGVAVGAEPITLEGATLKTSTGTSSLSGAVTLAANSAVLNESGTQLTLSGVVSGGYGITKSGSGT
;
A
#
# COMPACT_ATOMS: atom_id res chain seq x y z
N MET A 1 -18.92 17.54 21.76
CA MET A 1 -19.78 18.33 20.85
C MET A 1 -19.91 17.57 19.54
N GLN A 2 -21.03 16.87 19.37
CA GLN A 2 -21.44 16.23 18.13
C GLN A 2 -22.00 17.29 17.18
N ARG A 3 -21.57 17.29 15.90
CA ARG A 3 -22.40 17.45 14.68
C ARG A 3 -21.53 17.74 13.45
N ALA A 4 -21.99 17.16 12.34
CA ALA A 4 -21.67 17.47 10.94
C ALA A 4 -20.40 16.85 10.31
N TRP A 5 -20.43 15.52 10.10
CA TRP A 5 -19.78 14.87 8.96
C TRP A 5 -20.86 14.25 8.04
N LEU A 6 -21.69 15.13 7.47
CA LEU A 6 -22.44 14.86 6.24
C LEU A 6 -21.78 15.72 5.17
N GLY A 7 -20.51 15.44 4.89
CA GLY A 7 -19.80 15.99 3.75
C GLY A 7 -20.16 15.15 2.55
N SER A 8 -21.21 15.58 1.85
CA SER A 8 -21.62 15.19 0.50
C SER A 8 -20.58 14.34 -0.26
N VAL A 9 -20.86 13.03 -0.35
CA VAL A 9 -20.46 12.23 -1.52
C VAL A 9 -20.85 13.07 -2.72
N ALA A 10 -19.85 13.52 -3.49
CA ALA A 10 -20.09 14.29 -4.69
C ALA A 10 -21.21 13.60 -5.47
N ALA A 11 -22.25 14.37 -5.79
CA ALA A 11 -23.39 13.88 -6.56
C ALA A 11 -22.86 13.05 -7.72
N LEU A 12 -23.29 11.79 -7.79
CA LEU A 12 -23.11 10.94 -8.95
C LEU A 12 -23.34 11.80 -10.19
N PRO A 13 -22.56 11.67 -11.28
CA PRO A 13 -23.07 12.14 -12.54
C PRO A 13 -24.43 11.49 -12.70
N LEU A 14 -25.47 12.33 -12.73
CA LEU A 14 -26.84 11.92 -13.00
C LEU A 14 -26.71 11.01 -14.22
N LEU A 15 -26.98 9.71 -14.02
CA LEU A 15 -27.04 8.75 -15.12
C LEU A 15 -28.02 9.39 -16.10
N LEU A 16 -27.53 9.94 -17.21
CA LEU A 16 -28.39 10.29 -18.32
C LEU A 16 -29.18 9.01 -18.54
N VAL A 17 -30.50 9.08 -18.41
CA VAL A 17 -31.40 7.94 -18.57
C VAL A 17 -31.21 7.44 -20.00
N ALA A 18 -30.25 6.54 -20.18
CA ALA A 18 -30.15 5.70 -21.34
C ALA A 18 -31.50 4.98 -21.43
N ALA A 19 -32.04 4.85 -22.64
CA ALA A 19 -33.19 3.99 -22.86
C ALA A 19 -32.96 2.66 -22.13
N PRO A 20 -33.97 2.11 -21.42
CA PRO A 20 -33.75 0.95 -20.56
C PRO A 20 -33.08 -0.16 -21.37
N VAL A 21 -31.82 -0.45 -21.06
CA VAL A 21 -31.10 -1.57 -21.68
C VAL A 21 -31.92 -2.79 -21.31
N ARG A 22 -32.54 -3.42 -22.31
CA ARG A 22 -33.36 -4.59 -22.05
C ARG A 22 -32.48 -5.68 -21.45
N ALA A 23 -32.98 -6.32 -20.39
CA ALA A 23 -32.42 -7.56 -19.87
C ALA A 23 -32.24 -8.55 -21.02
N GLN A 24 -30.99 -8.87 -21.34
CA GLN A 24 -30.64 -9.69 -22.48
C GLN A 24 -29.20 -10.20 -22.36
N VAL A 25 -29.02 -11.49 -22.63
CA VAL A 25 -27.74 -12.08 -23.01
C VAL A 25 -27.82 -12.42 -24.49
N SER A 26 -26.92 -11.89 -25.32
CA SER A 26 -26.95 -12.13 -26.76
C SER A 26 -25.56 -12.33 -27.34
N ALA A 27 -25.40 -13.32 -28.21
CA ALA A 27 -24.14 -13.58 -28.90
C ALA A 27 -24.00 -12.67 -30.13
N THR A 28 -22.76 -12.24 -30.40
CA THR A 28 -22.47 -11.49 -31.64
C THR A 28 -22.66 -12.37 -32.87
N ALA A 29 -23.41 -11.86 -33.84
CA ALA A 29 -23.72 -12.53 -35.10
C ALA A 29 -22.84 -12.04 -36.28
N GLY A 30 -22.92 -12.74 -37.41
CA GLY A 30 -22.28 -12.33 -38.65
C GLY A 30 -20.75 -12.36 -38.61
N ALA A 31 -20.11 -11.44 -39.34
CA ALA A 31 -18.65 -11.40 -39.52
C ALA A 31 -17.86 -11.14 -38.22
N GLY A 32 -18.49 -10.53 -37.21
CA GLY A 32 -17.90 -10.33 -35.89
C GLY A 32 -18.06 -11.51 -34.94
N SER A 33 -18.76 -12.57 -35.33
CA SER A 33 -19.02 -13.71 -34.46
C SER A 33 -17.76 -14.55 -34.19
N LEU A 34 -17.61 -14.99 -32.95
CA LEU A 34 -16.65 -16.02 -32.55
C LEU A 34 -17.29 -17.41 -32.43
N GLY A 35 -18.46 -17.61 -33.05
CA GLY A 35 -19.22 -18.87 -32.94
C GLY A 35 -19.94 -19.03 -31.60
N SER A 36 -20.14 -17.94 -30.85
CA SER A 36 -20.90 -17.97 -29.60
C SER A 36 -22.37 -18.30 -29.85
N LEU A 37 -22.92 -19.20 -29.04
CA LEU A 37 -24.31 -19.61 -29.05
C LEU A 37 -24.97 -19.13 -27.77
N VAL A 38 -26.21 -18.62 -27.85
CA VAL A 38 -27.06 -18.42 -26.68
C VAL A 38 -28.28 -19.31 -26.81
N ASN A 39 -28.51 -20.16 -25.81
CA ASN A 39 -29.53 -21.22 -25.79
C ASN A 39 -29.46 -22.09 -27.05
N GLY A 40 -28.25 -22.44 -27.49
CA GLY A 40 -27.98 -23.29 -28.65
C GLY A 40 -28.11 -22.60 -30.02
N VAL A 41 -28.49 -21.33 -30.06
CA VAL A 41 -28.67 -20.57 -31.32
C VAL A 41 -27.48 -19.67 -31.57
N ALA A 42 -26.89 -19.76 -32.78
CA ALA A 42 -25.79 -18.89 -33.21
C ALA A 42 -26.28 -17.45 -33.37
N GLY A 43 -25.59 -16.50 -32.73
CA GLY A 43 -26.08 -15.11 -32.64
C GLY A 43 -27.41 -14.99 -31.87
N GLY A 44 -27.79 -16.03 -31.11
CA GLY A 44 -29.03 -16.09 -30.36
C GLY A 44 -29.07 -15.10 -29.21
N SER A 45 -30.25 -14.98 -28.59
CA SER A 45 -30.41 -14.18 -27.38
C SER A 45 -31.36 -14.81 -26.37
N CYS A 46 -31.24 -14.40 -25.12
CA CYS A 46 -32.05 -14.86 -24.00
C CYS A 46 -32.40 -13.67 -23.10
N SER A 47 -33.68 -13.51 -22.78
CA SER A 47 -34.22 -12.41 -21.96
C SER A 47 -35.00 -12.89 -20.73
N SER A 48 -35.09 -14.20 -20.52
CA SER A 48 -35.77 -14.81 -19.36
C SER A 48 -35.24 -16.20 -19.08
N GLY A 49 -35.36 -16.65 -17.83
CA GLY A 49 -34.88 -17.97 -17.38
C GLY A 49 -33.35 -18.06 -17.34
N LEU A 50 -32.83 -19.29 -17.39
CA LEU A 50 -31.39 -19.54 -17.43
C LEU A 50 -30.88 -19.32 -18.85
N CYS A 51 -29.98 -18.37 -19.03
CA CYS A 51 -29.32 -18.14 -20.31
C CYS A 51 -28.05 -18.99 -20.41
N VAL A 52 -28.03 -19.95 -21.34
CA VAL A 52 -26.88 -20.84 -21.55
C VAL A 52 -26.05 -20.32 -22.71
N VAL A 53 -24.78 -19.99 -22.46
CA VAL A 53 -23.81 -19.57 -23.47
C VAL A 53 -22.90 -20.75 -23.80
N GLY A 54 -22.89 -21.18 -25.06
CA GLY A 54 -22.07 -22.29 -25.55
C GLY A 54 -21.36 -21.95 -26.86
N GLY A 55 -20.76 -22.96 -27.49
CA GLY A 55 -19.95 -22.76 -28.69
C GLY A 55 -18.68 -21.97 -28.38
N GLY A 56 -18.40 -20.93 -29.17
CA GLY A 56 -17.18 -20.13 -29.05
C GLY A 56 -16.03 -20.64 -29.92
N THR A 57 -14.93 -19.91 -29.91
CA THR A 57 -13.71 -20.27 -30.66
C THR A 57 -12.68 -20.82 -29.70
N ALA A 58 -12.19 -22.03 -29.96
CA ALA A 58 -11.18 -22.68 -29.13
C ALA A 58 -9.76 -22.41 -29.63
N ALA A 59 -8.80 -22.25 -28.71
CA ALA A 59 -7.37 -22.26 -29.02
C ALA A 59 -6.57 -22.77 -27.82
N GLY A 60 -5.91 -23.92 -27.96
CA GLY A 60 -5.19 -24.54 -26.85
C GLY A 60 -6.11 -24.78 -25.65
N ALA A 61 -5.78 -24.16 -24.50
CA ALA A 61 -6.58 -24.24 -23.27
C ALA A 61 -7.67 -23.15 -23.15
N ASN A 62 -7.82 -22.30 -24.17
CA ASN A 62 -8.70 -21.13 -24.17
C ASN A 62 -9.99 -21.37 -24.96
N LEU A 63 -11.08 -20.79 -24.46
CA LEU A 63 -12.34 -20.65 -25.17
C LEU A 63 -12.74 -19.17 -25.22
N PHE A 64 -12.95 -18.65 -26.43
CA PHE A 64 -13.28 -17.24 -26.67
C PHE A 64 -14.75 -17.07 -27.05
N HIS A 65 -15.42 -16.13 -26.37
CA HIS A 65 -16.76 -15.67 -26.71
C HIS A 65 -16.80 -14.17 -27.00
N ARG A 66 -17.74 -13.79 -27.87
CA ARG A 66 -18.12 -12.39 -28.07
C ARG A 66 -19.63 -12.25 -27.97
N LEU A 67 -20.07 -11.35 -27.10
CA LEU A 67 -21.47 -11.07 -26.81
C LEU A 67 -21.80 -9.62 -27.17
N ASP A 68 -22.99 -9.41 -27.72
CA ASP A 68 -23.54 -8.07 -27.95
C ASP A 68 -24.16 -7.47 -26.68
N ALA A 69 -24.59 -8.31 -25.76
CA ALA A 69 -25.11 -7.89 -24.46
C ALA A 69 -24.88 -8.96 -23.39
N LEU A 70 -24.55 -8.51 -22.19
CA LEU A 70 -24.53 -9.30 -20.95
C LEU A 70 -25.26 -8.47 -19.87
N ASN A 71 -26.59 -8.47 -19.94
CA ASN A 71 -27.46 -7.83 -18.96
C ASN A 71 -28.38 -8.90 -18.33
N THR A 72 -28.17 -9.23 -17.06
CA THR A 72 -28.89 -10.31 -16.36
C THR A 72 -30.11 -9.84 -15.57
N GLN A 73 -30.50 -8.57 -15.71
CA GLN A 73 -31.63 -8.01 -14.96
C GLN A 73 -32.97 -8.67 -15.34
N GLY A 74 -34.04 -8.27 -14.66
CA GLY A 74 -35.40 -8.65 -15.03
C GLY A 74 -35.66 -10.16 -14.86
N ALA A 75 -36.20 -10.79 -15.91
CA ALA A 75 -36.69 -12.17 -15.85
C ALA A 75 -35.61 -13.25 -16.04
N ILE A 76 -34.34 -12.86 -16.24
CA ILE A 76 -33.22 -13.79 -16.32
C ILE A 76 -32.93 -14.32 -14.90
N SER A 77 -32.82 -15.64 -14.76
CA SER A 77 -32.52 -16.29 -13.48
C SER A 77 -31.02 -16.54 -13.26
N GLY A 78 -30.21 -16.46 -14.31
CA GLY A 78 -28.76 -16.62 -14.27
C GLY A 78 -28.16 -16.83 -15.65
N VAL A 79 -26.83 -16.89 -15.72
CA VAL A 79 -26.07 -17.21 -16.91
C VAL A 79 -25.18 -18.41 -16.64
N ARG A 80 -25.18 -19.39 -17.54
CA ARG A 80 -24.27 -20.52 -17.50
C ARG A 80 -23.44 -20.55 -18.77
N PHE A 81 -22.12 -20.57 -18.63
CA PHE A 81 -21.21 -20.80 -19.74
C PHE A 81 -20.83 -22.29 -19.80
N ASP A 82 -21.13 -22.93 -20.92
CA ASP A 82 -20.72 -24.30 -21.20
C ASP A 82 -19.31 -24.31 -21.80
N ASN A 83 -18.32 -24.28 -20.92
CA ASN A 83 -16.89 -24.19 -21.25
C ASN A 83 -16.19 -25.54 -21.50
N ALA A 84 -16.91 -26.66 -21.49
CA ALA A 84 -16.33 -28.00 -21.63
C ALA A 84 -15.10 -28.17 -20.71
N ALA A 85 -13.96 -28.65 -21.22
CA ALA A 85 -12.73 -28.84 -20.43
C ALA A 85 -11.72 -27.68 -20.57
N PHE A 86 -12.10 -26.53 -21.13
CA PHE A 86 -11.18 -25.40 -21.32
C PHE A 86 -10.85 -24.74 -19.97
N GLN A 87 -9.56 -24.42 -19.78
CA GLN A 87 -9.04 -23.86 -18.54
C GLN A 87 -9.25 -22.35 -18.45
N ASN A 88 -9.35 -21.66 -19.59
CA ASN A 88 -9.58 -20.21 -19.64
C ASN A 88 -10.79 -19.90 -20.51
N LEU A 89 -11.75 -19.17 -19.96
CA LEU A 89 -12.89 -18.62 -20.66
C LEU A 89 -12.72 -17.11 -20.81
N ILE A 90 -12.59 -16.61 -22.04
CA ILE A 90 -12.40 -15.19 -22.35
C ILE A 90 -13.66 -14.68 -23.04
N VAL A 91 -14.30 -13.67 -22.46
CA VAL A 91 -15.57 -13.11 -22.95
C VAL A 91 -15.39 -11.62 -23.23
N GLY A 92 -15.60 -11.21 -24.48
CA GLY A 92 -15.70 -9.80 -24.86
C GLY A 92 -17.16 -9.36 -25.01
N VAL A 93 -17.55 -8.24 -24.43
CA VAL A 93 -18.89 -7.64 -24.58
C VAL A 93 -18.78 -6.35 -25.38
N THR A 94 -19.46 -6.27 -26.53
CA THR A 94 -19.37 -5.12 -27.45
C THR A 94 -20.36 -4.00 -27.12
N ASN A 95 -21.27 -4.22 -26.18
CA ASN A 95 -22.31 -3.25 -25.82
C ASN A 95 -21.69 -1.93 -25.34
N PRO A 96 -22.08 -0.76 -25.91
CA PRO A 96 -21.54 0.52 -25.49
C PRO A 96 -21.93 0.91 -24.05
N TYR A 97 -23.00 0.32 -23.51
CA TYR A 97 -23.45 0.52 -22.13
C TYR A 97 -22.86 -0.51 -21.15
N GLY A 98 -22.00 -1.41 -21.64
CA GLY A 98 -21.30 -2.39 -20.82
C GLY A 98 -22.17 -3.57 -20.39
N SER A 99 -21.75 -4.20 -19.29
CA SER A 99 -22.39 -5.39 -18.71
C SER A 99 -23.11 -5.01 -17.42
N VAL A 100 -24.30 -5.55 -17.20
CA VAL A 100 -25.06 -5.38 -15.94
C VAL A 100 -25.39 -6.77 -15.39
N ILE A 101 -24.81 -7.11 -14.25
CA ILE A 101 -24.90 -8.45 -13.66
C ILE A 101 -25.47 -8.31 -12.25
N ASP A 102 -26.65 -8.87 -12.03
CA ASP A 102 -27.37 -8.94 -10.75
C ASP A 102 -27.90 -10.37 -10.48
N LYS A 103 -27.39 -11.35 -11.23
CA LYS A 103 -27.64 -12.79 -11.10
C LYS A 103 -26.34 -13.57 -11.15
N VAL A 104 -26.41 -14.86 -10.85
CA VAL A 104 -25.26 -15.77 -10.89
C VAL A 104 -24.78 -15.99 -12.33
N VAL A 105 -23.47 -15.86 -12.53
CA VAL A 105 -22.72 -16.36 -13.67
C VAL A 105 -21.98 -17.63 -13.24
N SER A 106 -22.20 -18.73 -13.95
CA SER A 106 -21.64 -20.04 -13.60
C SER A 106 -20.92 -20.69 -14.78
N LEU A 107 -19.90 -21.50 -14.49
CA LEU A 107 -19.22 -22.32 -15.48
C LEU A 107 -19.66 -23.77 -15.37
N SER A 108 -19.76 -24.46 -16.51
CA SER A 108 -20.06 -25.90 -16.54
C SER A 108 -18.99 -26.76 -15.90
N ASN A 109 -17.73 -26.32 -15.96
CA ASN A 109 -16.57 -26.93 -15.35
C ASN A 109 -15.66 -25.84 -14.75
N PRO A 110 -14.97 -26.10 -13.61
CA PRO A 110 -14.09 -25.12 -12.99
C PRO A 110 -13.01 -24.59 -13.94
N ALA A 111 -12.90 -23.27 -14.09
CA ALA A 111 -11.93 -22.63 -14.99
C ALA A 111 -11.64 -21.18 -14.57
N ASN A 112 -10.69 -20.55 -15.24
CA ASN A 112 -10.44 -19.11 -15.16
C ASN A 112 -11.46 -18.37 -16.05
N PHE A 113 -11.96 -17.23 -15.58
CA PHE A 113 -12.94 -16.41 -16.30
C PHE A 113 -12.44 -14.98 -16.46
N VAL A 114 -12.37 -14.49 -17.70
CA VAL A 114 -12.02 -13.11 -18.02
C VAL A 114 -13.17 -12.46 -18.77
N LEU A 115 -13.69 -11.36 -18.24
CA LEU A 115 -14.70 -10.51 -18.87
C LEU A 115 -14.08 -9.17 -19.24
N LEU A 116 -14.03 -8.89 -20.54
CA LEU A 116 -13.70 -7.58 -21.08
C LEU A 116 -14.99 -6.90 -21.55
N SER A 117 -15.37 -5.82 -20.90
CA SER A 117 -16.59 -5.06 -21.20
C SER A 117 -16.27 -3.57 -21.28
N PRO A 118 -15.82 -3.09 -22.46
CA PRO A 118 -15.32 -1.71 -22.61
C PRO A 118 -16.34 -0.62 -22.34
N GLY A 119 -17.64 -0.92 -22.45
CA GLY A 119 -18.73 -0.02 -22.07
C GLY A 119 -18.97 0.10 -20.56
N GLY A 120 -18.24 -0.66 -19.73
CA GLY A 120 -18.37 -0.67 -18.27
C GLY A 120 -18.86 -2.00 -17.71
N ILE A 121 -18.80 -2.17 -16.39
CA ILE A 121 -19.35 -3.34 -15.68
C ILE A 121 -20.09 -2.87 -14.42
N HIS A 122 -21.34 -3.26 -14.28
CA HIS A 122 -22.15 -3.02 -13.08
C HIS A 122 -22.50 -4.36 -12.44
N LEU A 123 -22.04 -4.59 -11.21
CA LEU A 123 -22.39 -5.74 -10.39
C LEU A 123 -23.36 -5.28 -9.29
N GLY A 124 -24.62 -5.72 -9.38
CA GLY A 124 -25.66 -5.42 -8.41
C GLY A 124 -25.92 -6.56 -7.42
N PRO A 125 -26.75 -6.35 -6.40
CA PRO A 125 -27.13 -7.38 -5.44
C PRO A 125 -27.66 -8.64 -6.16
N GLY A 126 -27.10 -9.81 -5.81
CA GLY A 126 -27.40 -11.08 -6.47
C GLY A 126 -26.39 -11.49 -7.54
N ALA A 127 -25.46 -10.61 -7.93
CA ALA A 127 -24.29 -10.99 -8.72
C ALA A 127 -23.47 -12.05 -7.96
N GLY A 128 -23.14 -13.14 -8.64
CA GLY A 128 -22.34 -14.23 -8.09
C GLY A 128 -21.56 -14.94 -9.19
N PHE A 129 -20.44 -15.55 -8.82
CA PHE A 129 -19.54 -16.24 -9.73
C PHE A 129 -19.29 -17.64 -9.20
N VAL A 130 -19.68 -18.67 -9.95
CA VAL A 130 -19.65 -20.08 -9.49
C VAL A 130 -18.81 -20.93 -10.44
N GLY A 131 -17.92 -21.75 -9.88
CA GLY A 131 -16.99 -22.59 -10.65
C GLY A 131 -15.84 -21.78 -11.27
N ILE A 132 -15.43 -20.67 -10.65
CA ILE A 132 -14.41 -19.77 -11.16
C ILE A 132 -13.21 -19.77 -10.22
N GLN A 133 -12.05 -20.20 -10.75
CA GLN A 133 -10.81 -20.28 -9.98
C GLN A 133 -10.07 -18.94 -9.94
N GLN A 134 -10.05 -18.25 -11.08
CA GLN A 134 -9.51 -16.90 -11.23
C GLN A 134 -10.54 -16.06 -11.98
N LEU A 135 -10.84 -14.87 -11.47
CA LEU A 135 -11.80 -13.94 -12.05
C LEU A 135 -11.09 -12.64 -12.45
N GLY A 136 -11.10 -12.32 -13.74
CA GLY A 136 -10.64 -11.03 -14.28
C GLY A 136 -11.81 -10.23 -14.85
N LEU A 137 -12.09 -9.06 -14.29
CA LEU A 137 -13.09 -8.12 -14.78
C LEU A 137 -12.39 -6.85 -15.25
N SER A 138 -12.58 -6.45 -16.51
CA SER A 138 -11.92 -5.27 -17.04
C SER A 138 -12.74 -4.48 -18.05
N THR A 139 -12.52 -3.17 -18.09
CA THR A 139 -13.02 -2.26 -19.14
C THR A 139 -12.04 -2.11 -20.32
N ALA A 140 -10.95 -2.88 -20.34
CA ALA A 140 -10.02 -2.91 -21.46
C ALA A 140 -10.72 -3.33 -22.77
N THR A 141 -10.32 -2.72 -23.89
CA THR A 141 -10.73 -3.17 -25.23
C THR A 141 -9.89 -4.34 -25.71
N ARG A 142 -8.69 -4.50 -25.15
CA ARG A 142 -7.69 -5.46 -25.58
C ARG A 142 -7.00 -6.14 -24.41
N MET A 143 -6.66 -7.41 -24.62
CA MET A 143 -5.84 -8.21 -23.73
C MET A 143 -4.78 -8.96 -24.54
N ALA A 144 -3.55 -9.03 -24.05
CA ALA A 144 -2.48 -9.84 -24.63
C ALA A 144 -2.54 -11.29 -24.15
N MET A 145 -1.97 -12.19 -24.96
CA MET A 145 -1.85 -13.61 -24.64
C MET A 145 -0.37 -13.99 -24.53
N THR A 146 -0.04 -14.99 -23.70
CA THR A 146 1.32 -15.54 -23.73
C THR A 146 1.62 -16.18 -25.08
N GLY A 147 2.87 -16.18 -25.52
CA GLY A 147 3.24 -16.70 -26.84
C GLY A 147 2.82 -15.81 -28.03
N GLY A 148 2.20 -14.65 -27.77
CA GLY A 148 1.86 -13.64 -28.79
C GLY A 148 0.38 -13.60 -29.15
N GLY A 149 -0.02 -12.51 -29.80
CA GLY A 149 -1.41 -12.22 -30.13
C GLY A 149 -2.13 -11.37 -29.06
N SER A 150 -3.21 -10.72 -29.48
CA SER A 150 -4.04 -9.90 -28.60
C SER A 150 -5.50 -10.13 -28.96
N PHE A 151 -6.30 -10.44 -27.95
CA PHE A 151 -7.74 -10.49 -28.05
C PHE A 151 -8.29 -9.07 -27.96
N ASP A 152 -8.87 -8.59 -29.05
CA ASP A 152 -9.58 -7.32 -29.17
C ASP A 152 -11.09 -7.58 -29.17
N VAL A 153 -11.79 -6.91 -28.24
CA VAL A 153 -13.22 -7.11 -28.01
C VAL A 153 -14.05 -6.82 -29.26
N PHE A 154 -13.63 -5.92 -30.15
CA PHE A 154 -14.43 -5.47 -31.29
C PHE A 154 -14.00 -6.10 -32.61
N SER A 155 -12.72 -6.42 -32.78
CA SER A 155 -12.15 -6.71 -34.10
C SER A 155 -11.52 -8.09 -34.27
N THR A 156 -11.18 -8.80 -33.19
CA THR A 156 -10.62 -10.16 -33.32
C THR A 156 -11.56 -11.09 -34.07
N THR A 157 -11.07 -11.75 -35.12
CA THR A 157 -11.84 -12.74 -35.87
C THR A 157 -11.73 -14.13 -35.24
N ALA A 158 -12.62 -15.06 -35.59
CA ALA A 158 -12.52 -16.45 -35.15
C ALA A 158 -11.18 -17.09 -35.57
N GLN A 159 -10.66 -16.78 -36.76
CA GLN A 159 -9.37 -17.29 -37.23
C GLN A 159 -8.21 -16.77 -36.38
N GLN A 160 -8.24 -15.49 -36.00
CA GLN A 160 -7.24 -14.91 -35.11
C GLN A 160 -7.34 -15.50 -33.70
N ALA A 161 -8.55 -15.62 -33.14
CA ALA A 161 -8.77 -16.23 -31.83
C ALA A 161 -8.30 -17.69 -31.79
N ALA A 162 -8.55 -18.47 -32.85
CA ALA A 162 -8.10 -19.86 -32.97
C ALA A 162 -6.57 -20.02 -32.96
N ALA A 163 -5.81 -18.96 -33.22
CA ALA A 163 -4.35 -18.95 -33.16
C ALA A 163 -3.79 -18.56 -31.77
N MET A 164 -4.63 -18.11 -30.84
CA MET A 164 -4.21 -17.60 -29.52
C MET A 164 -4.21 -18.71 -28.46
N ALA A 165 -3.26 -19.65 -28.54
CA ALA A 165 -3.21 -20.80 -27.64
C ALA A 165 -2.59 -20.53 -26.26
N GLY A 166 -1.86 -19.42 -26.07
CA GLY A 166 -1.26 -19.08 -24.78
C GLY A 166 -2.25 -18.51 -23.78
N ALA A 167 -1.91 -18.54 -22.50
CA ALA A 167 -2.78 -18.08 -21.41
C ALA A 167 -3.06 -16.56 -21.47
N PRO A 168 -4.23 -16.11 -21.00
CA PRO A 168 -4.52 -14.68 -20.90
C PRO A 168 -3.56 -13.99 -19.93
N LEU A 169 -3.01 -12.84 -20.32
CA LEU A 169 -2.19 -12.01 -19.45
C LEU A 169 -3.07 -10.94 -18.80
N LEU A 170 -3.18 -10.97 -17.48
CA LEU A 170 -3.92 -9.99 -16.70
C LEU A 170 -2.91 -9.05 -16.03
N GLY A 171 -2.94 -7.77 -16.42
CA GLY A 171 -1.99 -6.77 -15.92
C GLY A 171 -1.92 -5.53 -16.80
N ALA A 172 -1.34 -4.46 -16.25
CA ALA A 172 -1.35 -3.12 -16.82
C ALA A 172 -0.72 -3.00 -18.20
N SER A 173 0.27 -3.84 -18.55
CA SER A 173 0.85 -3.85 -19.90
C SER A 173 0.03 -4.66 -20.91
N SER A 174 -0.82 -5.58 -20.45
CA SER A 174 -1.65 -6.43 -21.30
C SER A 174 -3.04 -5.85 -21.55
N LEU A 175 -3.68 -5.36 -20.49
CA LEU A 175 -5.03 -4.78 -20.53
C LEU A 175 -4.92 -3.33 -20.99
N GLN A 176 -5.31 -3.08 -22.24
CA GLN A 176 -5.18 -1.78 -22.90
C GLN A 176 -6.53 -1.28 -23.43
N VAL A 177 -6.61 0.04 -23.61
CA VAL A 177 -7.71 0.72 -24.28
C VAL A 177 -7.26 1.19 -25.66
N ASP A 178 -8.11 0.94 -26.65
CA ASP A 178 -8.08 1.57 -27.97
C ASP A 178 -9.22 2.59 -28.05
N ASP A 179 -8.90 3.87 -27.93
CA ASP A 179 -9.88 4.96 -27.93
C ASP A 179 -10.63 5.09 -29.26
N ALA A 180 -9.98 4.79 -30.38
CA ALA A 180 -10.62 4.82 -31.69
C ALA A 180 -11.68 3.71 -31.78
N ALA A 181 -11.37 2.51 -31.28
CA ALA A 181 -12.32 1.40 -31.21
C ALA A 181 -13.50 1.71 -30.27
N ARG A 182 -13.25 2.31 -29.09
CA ARG A 182 -14.33 2.74 -28.17
C ARG A 182 -15.27 3.74 -28.82
N SER A 183 -14.70 4.77 -29.45
CA SER A 183 -15.46 5.81 -30.14
C SER A 183 -16.29 5.23 -31.28
N ALA A 184 -15.70 4.35 -32.10
CA ALA A 184 -16.40 3.66 -33.18
C ALA A 184 -17.54 2.76 -32.67
N ALA A 185 -17.40 2.18 -31.48
CA ALA A 185 -18.44 1.38 -30.83
C ALA A 185 -19.55 2.23 -30.16
N GLY A 186 -19.44 3.57 -30.16
CA GLY A 186 -20.41 4.46 -29.54
C GLY A 186 -20.27 4.57 -28.01
N ILE A 187 -19.13 4.19 -27.45
CA ILE A 187 -18.83 4.36 -26.02
C ILE A 187 -18.47 5.82 -25.78
N SER A 188 -19.26 6.50 -24.95
CA SER A 188 -19.01 7.88 -24.54
C SER A 188 -18.46 7.94 -23.11
N GLY A 189 -17.54 8.87 -22.86
CA GLY A 189 -16.92 9.04 -21.54
C GLY A 189 -15.91 7.95 -21.21
N VAL A 190 -15.58 7.82 -19.91
CA VAL A 190 -14.64 6.83 -19.40
C VAL A 190 -15.37 5.82 -18.51
N PRO A 191 -15.82 4.70 -19.07
CA PRO A 191 -16.47 3.63 -18.33
C PRO A 191 -15.67 3.10 -17.13
N GLY A 192 -16.40 2.72 -16.08
CA GLY A 192 -15.86 2.14 -14.85
C GLY A 192 -16.41 0.76 -14.55
N ILE A 193 -16.02 0.25 -13.39
CA ILE A 193 -16.57 -0.97 -12.78
C ILE A 193 -17.21 -0.57 -11.46
N VAL A 194 -18.48 -0.91 -11.26
CA VAL A 194 -19.22 -0.59 -10.04
C VAL A 194 -19.74 -1.89 -9.45
N ALA A 195 -19.43 -2.16 -8.19
CA ALA A 195 -19.98 -3.27 -7.43
C ALA A 195 -20.69 -2.75 -6.17
N GLN A 196 -21.97 -3.07 -6.03
CA GLN A 196 -22.81 -2.55 -4.95
C GLN A 196 -23.57 -3.68 -4.27
N GLY A 197 -23.34 -3.84 -2.97
CA GLY A 197 -24.04 -4.85 -2.16
C GLY A 197 -23.80 -6.29 -2.63
N ILE A 198 -22.65 -6.58 -3.25
CA ILE A 198 -22.35 -7.93 -3.76
C ILE A 198 -21.61 -8.77 -2.72
N SER A 199 -21.71 -10.09 -2.87
CA SER A 199 -20.92 -11.04 -2.08
C SER A 199 -20.37 -12.12 -3.01
N ILE A 200 -19.07 -12.06 -3.30
CA ILE A 200 -18.40 -13.02 -4.20
C ILE A 200 -17.25 -13.72 -3.47
N SER A 201 -17.02 -14.97 -3.83
CA SER A 201 -15.91 -15.79 -3.32
C SER A 201 -15.27 -16.52 -4.49
N ILE A 202 -13.98 -16.31 -4.68
CA ILE A 202 -13.18 -16.86 -5.79
C ILE A 202 -12.03 -17.68 -5.22
N ASP A 203 -11.62 -18.77 -5.85
CA ASP A 203 -10.66 -19.70 -5.23
C ASP A 203 -9.26 -19.11 -5.05
N ARG A 204 -8.73 -18.39 -6.05
CA ARG A 204 -7.31 -17.98 -6.07
C ARG A 204 -7.10 -16.49 -6.31
N ASP A 205 -7.54 -16.01 -7.46
CA ASP A 205 -7.23 -14.65 -7.89
C ASP A 205 -8.47 -13.89 -8.35
N LEU A 206 -8.64 -12.67 -7.84
CA LEU A 206 -9.66 -11.74 -8.27
C LEU A 206 -8.99 -10.45 -8.73
N LEU A 207 -9.17 -10.10 -10.00
CA LEU A 207 -8.77 -8.82 -10.57
C LEU A 207 -10.00 -8.04 -11.02
N ILE A 208 -10.13 -6.81 -10.53
CA ILE A 208 -11.01 -5.78 -11.05
C ILE A 208 -10.09 -4.67 -11.60
N ASP A 209 -10.11 -4.42 -12.91
CA ASP A 209 -9.27 -3.40 -13.56
C ASP A 209 -10.11 -2.50 -14.48
N ALA A 210 -10.53 -1.35 -13.94
CA ALA A 210 -11.22 -0.30 -14.69
C ALA A 210 -10.20 0.57 -15.43
N VAL A 211 -9.67 0.08 -16.55
CA VAL A 211 -8.66 0.78 -17.37
C VAL A 211 -9.12 2.20 -17.71
N ASP A 212 -8.30 3.17 -17.29
CA ASP A 212 -8.50 4.62 -17.35
C ASP A 212 -9.72 5.17 -16.57
N GLY A 213 -10.60 4.30 -16.09
CA GLY A 213 -11.84 4.60 -15.40
C GLY A 213 -11.77 4.45 -13.89
N THR A 214 -12.95 4.32 -13.27
CA THR A 214 -13.11 4.17 -11.82
C THR A 214 -13.55 2.75 -11.48
N ALA A 215 -12.88 2.11 -10.53
CA ALA A 215 -13.36 0.91 -9.87
C ALA A 215 -13.97 1.28 -8.52
N GLN A 216 -15.28 1.06 -8.35
CA GLN A 216 -16.03 1.40 -7.15
C GLN A 216 -16.63 0.16 -6.49
N LEU A 217 -16.37 -0.02 -5.20
CA LEU A 217 -16.96 -1.05 -4.35
C LEU A 217 -17.72 -0.37 -3.21
N SER A 218 -18.99 -0.71 -3.05
CA SER A 218 -19.84 -0.17 -1.98
C SER A 218 -20.61 -1.27 -1.27
N GLY A 219 -20.48 -1.35 0.06
CA GLY A 219 -21.13 -2.36 0.89
C GLY A 219 -20.94 -3.80 0.39
N SER A 220 -19.79 -4.11 -0.22
CA SER A 220 -19.57 -5.36 -0.95
C SER A 220 -18.55 -6.25 -0.25
N GLN A 221 -18.77 -7.56 -0.26
CA GLN A 221 -17.83 -8.56 0.23
C GLN A 221 -17.16 -9.29 -0.95
N LEU A 222 -15.85 -9.13 -1.06
CA LEU A 222 -15.01 -9.82 -2.03
C LEU A 222 -14.05 -10.73 -1.26
N ALA A 223 -14.14 -12.03 -1.45
CA ALA A 223 -13.25 -12.99 -0.81
C ALA A 223 -12.45 -13.80 -1.85
N VAL A 224 -11.16 -13.96 -1.61
CA VAL A 224 -10.32 -14.94 -2.31
C VAL A 224 -9.92 -16.04 -1.33
N LEU A 225 -10.30 -17.27 -1.66
CA LEU A 225 -10.15 -18.42 -0.79
C LEU A 225 -8.66 -18.86 -0.71
N PRO A 226 -8.28 -19.60 0.33
CA PRO A 226 -6.91 -20.05 0.46
C PRO A 226 -6.60 -21.21 -0.50
N TRP A 227 -5.45 -21.15 -1.16
CA TRP A 227 -4.87 -22.26 -1.92
C TRP A 227 -3.68 -22.82 -1.16
N GLN A 228 -3.69 -24.14 -0.90
CA GLN A 228 -2.69 -24.80 -0.06
C GLN A 228 -2.51 -24.13 1.32
N GLY A 229 -3.60 -23.55 1.84
CA GLY A 229 -3.63 -22.86 3.12
C GLY A 229 -3.15 -21.41 3.11
N VAL A 230 -2.67 -20.86 2.00
CA VAL A 230 -2.28 -19.45 1.89
C VAL A 230 -3.40 -18.67 1.20
N GLY A 231 -3.77 -17.51 1.73
CA GLY A 231 -4.79 -16.64 1.12
C GLY A 231 -4.47 -16.26 -0.33
N GLY A 232 -5.50 -16.07 -1.14
CA GLY A 232 -5.37 -15.69 -2.56
C GLY A 232 -4.95 -14.24 -2.82
N SER A 233 -5.04 -13.79 -4.07
CA SER A 233 -4.76 -12.41 -4.49
C SER A 233 -6.02 -11.66 -4.91
N LEU A 234 -6.21 -10.46 -4.37
CA LEU A 234 -7.32 -9.58 -4.68
C LEU A 234 -6.77 -8.21 -5.11
N SER A 235 -7.04 -7.82 -6.35
CA SER A 235 -6.59 -6.56 -6.93
C SER A 235 -7.76 -5.72 -7.41
N VAL A 236 -7.84 -4.47 -6.94
CA VAL A 236 -8.82 -3.48 -7.42
C VAL A 236 -8.05 -2.29 -7.98
N LEU A 237 -8.08 -2.15 -9.30
CA LEU A 237 -7.27 -1.23 -10.07
C LEU A 237 -8.14 -0.36 -10.98
N GLY A 238 -7.58 0.77 -11.37
CA GLY A 238 -8.16 1.71 -12.32
C GLY A 238 -7.39 3.02 -12.29
N ARG A 239 -7.87 4.04 -12.99
CA ARG A 239 -7.38 5.41 -12.79
C ARG A 239 -7.81 5.95 -11.42
N GLU A 240 -9.00 5.57 -10.98
CA GLU A 240 -9.51 5.83 -9.63
C GLU A 240 -10.02 4.54 -8.98
N VAL A 241 -9.77 4.38 -7.69
CA VAL A 241 -10.27 3.26 -6.89
C VAL A 241 -11.02 3.81 -5.68
N LEU A 242 -12.27 3.36 -5.50
CA LEU A 242 -13.15 3.80 -4.41
C LEU A 242 -13.69 2.56 -3.70
N VAL A 243 -13.38 2.38 -2.42
CA VAL A 243 -13.92 1.31 -1.59
C VAL A 243 -14.61 1.96 -0.38
N ASP A 244 -15.93 1.87 -0.32
CA ASP A 244 -16.75 2.54 0.70
C ASP A 244 -17.79 1.62 1.35
N GLY A 245 -18.53 2.19 2.32
CA GLY A 245 -19.46 1.46 3.17
C GLY A 245 -18.77 0.34 3.95
N ALA A 246 -19.56 -0.60 4.47
CA ALA A 246 -19.07 -1.80 5.15
C ALA A 246 -18.48 -2.85 4.18
N SER A 247 -17.74 -2.41 3.14
CA SER A 247 -17.10 -3.32 2.18
C SER A 247 -15.99 -4.13 2.85
N ARG A 248 -15.89 -5.42 2.50
CA ARG A 248 -14.91 -6.37 3.08
C ARG A 248 -14.13 -7.06 1.96
N LEU A 249 -12.82 -6.85 1.95
CA LEU A 249 -11.89 -7.48 1.02
C LEU A 249 -11.08 -8.49 1.82
N LEU A 250 -11.23 -9.78 1.51
CA LEU A 250 -10.73 -10.88 2.33
C LEU A 250 -9.78 -11.77 1.54
N ALA A 251 -8.56 -11.90 2.02
CA ALA A 251 -7.52 -12.77 1.49
C ALA A 251 -6.82 -13.54 2.62
N THR A 252 -7.60 -14.05 3.58
CA THR A 252 -7.09 -14.77 4.75
C THR A 252 -6.78 -16.23 4.43
N GLY A 253 -5.80 -16.83 5.11
CA GLY A 253 -5.52 -18.27 4.99
C GLY A 253 -4.97 -18.90 6.29
N PRO A 254 -5.14 -20.21 6.52
CA PRO A 254 -4.63 -20.88 7.72
C PRO A 254 -3.10 -20.91 7.84
N ALA A 255 -2.41 -21.19 6.73
CA ALA A 255 -0.94 -21.31 6.66
C ALA A 255 -0.23 -20.00 6.28
N GLY A 256 -0.99 -18.96 5.92
CA GLY A 256 -0.47 -17.66 5.54
C GLY A 256 -1.56 -16.72 5.02
N GLY A 257 -1.37 -15.43 5.21
CA GLY A 257 -2.19 -14.41 4.58
C GLY A 257 -1.90 -14.25 3.09
N GLY A 258 -2.87 -13.72 2.35
CA GLY A 258 -2.78 -13.47 0.91
C GLY A 258 -2.35 -12.05 0.55
N LEU A 259 -2.73 -11.60 -0.64
CA LEU A 259 -2.42 -10.27 -1.17
C LEU A 259 -3.71 -9.50 -1.42
N ILE A 260 -3.78 -8.27 -0.91
CA ILE A 260 -4.80 -7.28 -1.27
C ILE A 260 -4.09 -6.03 -1.76
N GLN A 261 -4.41 -5.57 -2.97
CA GLN A 261 -3.80 -4.36 -3.54
C GLN A 261 -4.85 -3.46 -4.20
N LEU A 262 -4.90 -2.22 -3.75
CA LEU A 262 -5.86 -1.20 -4.16
C LEU A 262 -5.10 -0.04 -4.79
N GLY A 263 -5.27 0.15 -6.09
CA GLY A 263 -4.66 1.23 -6.85
C GLY A 263 -3.15 1.16 -7.04
N GLY A 264 -2.45 0.11 -6.59
CA GLY A 264 -1.02 -0.05 -6.85
C GLY A 264 -0.42 -1.23 -6.09
N SER A 265 0.80 -1.63 -6.46
CA SER A 265 1.54 -2.72 -5.80
C SER A 265 2.44 -2.21 -4.69
N TRP A 266 2.92 -3.13 -3.84
CA TRP A 266 3.87 -2.82 -2.77
C TRP A 266 5.08 -2.05 -3.31
N GLN A 267 5.32 -0.84 -2.79
CA GLN A 267 6.37 0.08 -3.22
C GLN A 267 6.42 0.28 -4.74
N ASN A 268 5.28 0.09 -5.42
CA ASN A 268 5.16 0.07 -6.87
C ASN A 268 6.20 -0.83 -7.58
N SER A 269 6.60 -1.94 -6.95
CA SER A 269 7.67 -2.79 -7.47
C SER A 269 7.22 -3.73 -8.60
N ASN A 270 5.90 -3.90 -8.79
CA ASN A 270 5.35 -4.75 -9.83
C ASN A 270 4.80 -3.91 -11.00
N PRO A 271 5.48 -3.87 -12.16
CA PRO A 271 5.05 -3.07 -13.31
C PRO A 271 3.77 -3.60 -13.98
N GLN A 272 3.32 -4.81 -13.63
CA GLN A 272 2.04 -5.36 -14.11
C GLN A 272 0.84 -4.82 -13.32
N VAL A 273 1.06 -4.12 -12.21
CA VAL A 273 -0.02 -3.54 -11.41
C VAL A 273 -0.15 -2.07 -11.76
N ARG A 274 -1.32 -1.69 -12.26
CA ARG A 274 -1.60 -0.30 -12.64
C ARG A 274 -1.62 0.57 -11.39
N GLN A 275 -1.05 1.76 -11.51
CA GLN A 275 -1.14 2.78 -10.48
C GLN A 275 -2.36 3.67 -10.71
N ALA A 276 -3.22 3.76 -9.71
CA ALA A 276 -4.31 4.70 -9.68
C ALA A 276 -3.76 6.11 -9.49
N LEU A 277 -4.42 7.08 -10.12
CA LEU A 277 -4.22 8.48 -9.79
C LEU A 277 -4.80 8.80 -8.42
N ARG A 278 -5.90 8.15 -8.03
CA ARG A 278 -6.54 8.34 -6.74
C ARG A 278 -7.10 7.06 -6.16
N THR A 279 -6.91 6.87 -4.86
CA THR A 279 -7.47 5.74 -4.12
C THR A 279 -8.13 6.22 -2.84
N ALA A 280 -9.37 5.82 -2.62
CA ALA A 280 -10.12 6.07 -1.39
C ALA A 280 -10.57 4.74 -0.76
N PHE A 281 -10.25 4.56 0.52
CA PHE A 281 -10.64 3.42 1.34
C PHE A 281 -11.35 3.94 2.61
N GLY A 282 -12.68 3.78 2.62
CA GLY A 282 -13.59 4.42 3.56
C GLY A 282 -13.50 3.87 4.99
N THR A 283 -14.06 4.64 5.93
CA THR A 283 -14.00 4.43 7.38
C THR A 283 -14.55 3.07 7.86
N GLU A 284 -15.55 2.53 7.17
CA GLU A 284 -16.20 1.25 7.54
C GLU A 284 -15.63 0.05 6.77
N ALA A 285 -14.74 0.30 5.81
CA ALA A 285 -14.19 -0.74 4.97
C ALA A 285 -13.11 -1.56 5.71
N LEU A 286 -13.00 -2.84 5.36
CA LEU A 286 -12.01 -3.77 5.88
C LEU A 286 -11.24 -4.44 4.74
N ALA A 287 -9.92 -4.44 4.82
CA ALA A 287 -9.04 -5.31 4.04
C ALA A 287 -8.29 -6.24 5.01
N ASP A 288 -8.51 -7.55 4.90
CA ASP A 288 -7.91 -8.54 5.79
C ASP A 288 -7.15 -9.62 5.01
N ALA A 289 -5.83 -9.58 5.15
CA ALA A 289 -4.89 -10.56 4.63
C ALA A 289 -4.17 -11.29 5.79
N SER A 290 -4.86 -11.57 6.89
CA SER A 290 -4.25 -12.27 8.04
C SER A 290 -4.02 -13.76 7.79
N ALA A 291 -3.00 -14.32 8.44
CA ALA A 291 -2.94 -15.74 8.72
C ALA A 291 -3.88 -16.08 9.88
N THR A 292 -4.56 -17.23 9.80
CA THR A 292 -5.56 -17.63 10.80
C THR A 292 -5.10 -18.73 11.75
N GLU A 293 -4.09 -19.53 11.37
CA GLU A 293 -3.52 -20.61 12.22
C GLU A 293 -2.02 -20.45 12.44
N ARG A 294 -1.18 -21.22 11.75
CA ARG A 294 0.29 -21.12 11.79
C ARG A 294 0.78 -20.61 10.45
N GLY A 295 1.13 -19.33 10.38
CA GLY A 295 1.52 -18.69 9.14
C GLY A 295 1.83 -17.22 9.32
N ASN A 296 2.58 -16.66 8.38
CA ASN A 296 2.86 -15.22 8.36
C ASN A 296 1.65 -14.45 7.84
N GLY A 297 1.44 -13.23 8.35
CA GLY A 297 0.49 -12.31 7.77
C GLY A 297 0.82 -11.98 6.31
N GLY A 298 -0.20 -11.63 5.55
CA GLY A 298 -0.14 -11.32 4.13
C GLY A 298 0.32 -9.90 3.85
N THR A 299 -0.10 -9.37 2.70
CA THR A 299 0.21 -8.00 2.27
C THR A 299 -1.06 -7.24 1.92
N VAL A 300 -1.21 -6.03 2.45
CA VAL A 300 -2.31 -5.09 2.10
C VAL A 300 -1.72 -3.79 1.61
N VAL A 301 -2.11 -3.32 0.42
CA VAL A 301 -1.59 -2.08 -0.18
C VAL A 301 -2.75 -1.17 -0.57
N VAL A 302 -2.68 0.09 -0.14
CA VAL A 302 -3.56 1.18 -0.59
C VAL A 302 -2.68 2.28 -1.18
N TRP A 303 -2.70 2.41 -2.50
CA TRP A 303 -1.69 3.18 -3.24
C TRP A 303 -2.33 4.12 -4.26
N SER A 304 -1.68 5.25 -4.47
CA SER A 304 -1.87 6.11 -5.64
C SER A 304 -0.50 6.59 -6.14
N GLU A 305 -0.43 6.97 -7.41
CA GLU A 305 0.78 7.45 -8.07
C GLU A 305 1.51 8.52 -7.25
N ILE A 306 2.72 8.21 -6.78
CA ILE A 306 3.52 9.10 -5.93
C ILE A 306 4.35 10.10 -6.74
N THR A 307 4.49 9.90 -8.05
CA THR A 307 5.32 10.79 -8.90
C THR A 307 4.55 11.96 -9.50
N LYS A 308 3.22 11.96 -9.36
CA LYS A 308 2.34 12.96 -9.94
C LYS A 308 1.69 13.80 -8.84
N PRO A 309 1.69 15.14 -8.94
CA PRO A 309 0.99 16.00 -7.99
C PRO A 309 -0.51 15.72 -7.89
N GLU A 310 -1.14 15.14 -8.92
CA GLU A 310 -2.55 14.77 -8.87
C GLU A 310 -2.82 13.49 -8.06
N GLY A 311 -1.75 12.77 -7.69
CA GLY A 311 -1.74 11.57 -6.85
C GLY A 311 -2.31 11.82 -5.46
N SER A 312 -3.31 11.03 -5.05
CA SER A 312 -3.90 11.16 -3.71
C SER A 312 -4.46 9.85 -3.18
N THR A 313 -4.06 9.50 -1.96
CA THR A 313 -4.57 8.35 -1.22
C THR A 313 -5.29 8.81 0.05
N THR A 314 -6.52 8.36 0.23
CA THR A 314 -7.26 8.48 1.50
C THR A 314 -7.58 7.08 2.01
N ALA A 315 -7.07 6.69 3.18
CA ALA A 315 -7.31 5.38 3.76
C ALA A 315 -7.64 5.51 5.26
N ILE A 316 -8.91 5.32 5.63
CA ILE A 316 -9.39 5.55 7.01
C ILE A 316 -9.99 4.26 7.63
N GLY A 317 -10.28 3.24 6.82
CA GLY A 317 -10.81 1.97 7.30
C GLY A 317 -9.79 1.11 8.05
N SER A 318 -10.11 -0.18 8.17
CA SER A 318 -9.25 -1.18 8.81
C SER A 318 -8.41 -1.95 7.78
N LEU A 319 -7.10 -1.96 7.95
CA LEU A 319 -6.15 -2.76 7.19
C LEU A 319 -5.47 -3.76 8.13
N VAL A 320 -5.58 -5.05 7.82
CA VAL A 320 -5.19 -6.13 8.74
C VAL A 320 -4.34 -7.16 8.01
N ALA A 321 -3.18 -7.49 8.58
CA ALA A 321 -2.24 -8.49 8.08
C ALA A 321 -1.56 -9.22 9.26
N LYS A 322 -2.33 -9.82 10.15
CA LYS A 322 -1.78 -10.46 11.36
C LYS A 322 -1.04 -11.76 11.05
N GLY A 323 -0.03 -12.06 11.87
CA GLY A 323 0.52 -13.40 11.99
C GLY A 323 -0.47 -14.36 12.65
N GLY A 324 -0.32 -15.65 12.35
CA GLY A 324 -1.23 -16.68 12.81
C GLY A 324 -1.24 -16.87 14.33
N GLY A 325 -2.41 -17.23 14.88
CA GLY A 325 -2.61 -17.43 16.32
C GLY A 325 -1.82 -18.60 16.94
N GLN A 326 -1.22 -19.46 16.11
CA GLN A 326 -0.42 -20.62 16.52
C GLN A 326 1.06 -20.50 16.11
N GLY A 327 1.47 -19.36 15.54
CA GLY A 327 2.83 -19.13 15.03
C GLY A 327 2.85 -18.29 13.77
N GLY A 328 4.00 -17.64 13.52
CA GLY A 328 4.26 -16.82 12.35
C GLY A 328 4.43 -15.34 12.68
N ASP A 329 5.07 -14.62 11.77
CA ASP A 329 5.30 -13.18 11.85
C ASP A 329 4.09 -12.39 11.32
N GLY A 330 4.01 -11.12 11.70
CA GLY A 330 3.07 -10.19 11.13
C GLY A 330 3.37 -9.92 9.66
N GLY A 331 2.34 -9.54 8.92
CA GLY A 331 2.42 -9.19 7.52
C GLY A 331 2.87 -7.75 7.27
N ARG A 332 2.61 -7.25 6.07
CA ARG A 332 2.97 -5.90 5.66
C ARG A 332 1.76 -5.13 5.19
N ILE A 333 1.68 -3.87 5.56
CA ILE A 333 0.62 -2.95 5.18
C ILE A 333 1.28 -1.69 4.62
N GLU A 334 0.79 -1.18 3.50
CA GLU A 334 1.29 0.06 2.90
C GLU A 334 0.16 1.03 2.57
N THR A 335 0.40 2.29 2.90
CA THR A 335 -0.44 3.43 2.51
C THR A 335 0.44 4.51 1.90
N SER A 336 0.30 4.75 0.59
CA SER A 336 1.22 5.62 -0.15
C SER A 336 0.48 6.47 -1.17
N GLY A 337 0.99 7.66 -1.44
CA GLY A 337 0.41 8.63 -2.38
C GLY A 337 1.15 9.95 -2.31
N TYR A 338 1.16 10.73 -3.40
CA TYR A 338 1.81 12.05 -3.38
C TYR A 338 1.28 12.93 -2.24
N VAL A 339 -0.06 12.95 -2.08
CA VAL A 339 -0.73 13.34 -0.84
C VAL A 339 -1.38 12.13 -0.18
N LEU A 340 -1.14 11.97 1.12
CA LEU A 340 -1.67 10.87 1.92
C LEU A 340 -2.53 11.39 3.07
N ARG A 341 -3.69 10.75 3.29
CA ARG A 341 -4.63 11.02 4.37
C ARG A 341 -5.03 9.71 5.04
N VAL A 342 -4.70 9.57 6.32
CA VAL A 342 -4.97 8.34 7.09
C VAL A 342 -5.52 8.63 8.49
N ASP A 343 -6.10 9.81 8.70
CA ASP A 343 -6.62 10.20 10.01
C ASP A 343 -7.71 9.24 10.49
N GLY A 344 -7.45 8.54 11.60
CA GLY A 344 -8.36 7.54 12.17
C GLY A 344 -8.24 6.14 11.56
N ILE A 345 -7.22 5.88 10.75
CA ILE A 345 -6.95 4.56 10.19
C ILE A 345 -6.73 3.51 11.30
N HIS A 346 -7.22 2.29 11.08
CA HIS A 346 -6.90 1.16 11.94
C HIS A 346 -5.95 0.19 11.23
N ILE A 347 -4.76 0.04 11.79
CA ILE A 347 -3.70 -0.84 11.29
C ILE A 347 -3.46 -1.95 12.31
N ASP A 348 -3.40 -3.19 11.82
CA ASP A 348 -3.11 -4.35 12.65
C ASP A 348 -2.30 -5.40 11.88
N ALA A 349 -0.99 -5.37 12.07
CA ALA A 349 -0.06 -6.38 11.57
C ALA A 349 0.64 -7.11 12.72
N LYS A 350 0.00 -7.26 13.88
CA LYS A 350 0.65 -7.90 15.04
C LYS A 350 0.93 -9.38 14.81
N ALA A 351 1.82 -9.94 15.64
CA ALA A 351 1.99 -11.37 15.79
C ALA A 351 2.15 -11.74 17.26
N SER A 352 1.43 -12.76 17.71
CA SER A 352 1.48 -13.23 19.11
C SER A 352 2.69 -14.11 19.41
N TRP A 353 3.26 -14.77 18.39
CA TRP A 353 4.33 -15.77 18.53
C TRP A 353 5.58 -15.47 17.71
N GLY A 354 5.49 -14.46 16.84
CA GLY A 354 6.58 -14.03 15.96
C GLY A 354 6.86 -12.54 16.13
N ARG A 355 7.58 -11.98 15.18
CA ARG A 355 7.80 -10.54 15.08
C ARG A 355 6.53 -9.88 14.57
N GLY A 356 6.19 -8.73 15.14
CA GLY A 356 5.14 -7.89 14.56
C GLY A 356 5.53 -7.42 13.16
N GLY A 357 4.50 -7.20 12.34
CA GLY A 357 4.62 -6.76 10.96
C GLY A 357 4.89 -5.27 10.83
N GLU A 358 4.79 -4.78 9.60
CA GLU A 358 5.13 -3.41 9.22
C GLU A 358 3.93 -2.66 8.66
N TRP A 359 3.82 -1.39 9.03
CA TRP A 359 3.05 -0.38 8.32
C TRP A 359 4.00 0.63 7.67
N LEU A 360 4.08 0.59 6.35
CA LEU A 360 4.82 1.55 5.53
C LEU A 360 3.92 2.71 5.11
N ILE A 361 4.41 3.91 5.35
CA ILE A 361 3.78 5.18 4.99
C ILE A 361 4.76 5.93 4.08
N ASP A 362 4.42 6.12 2.80
CA ASP A 362 5.33 6.74 1.82
C ASP A 362 4.69 7.95 1.10
N PRO A 363 4.57 9.12 1.76
CA PRO A 363 4.17 10.38 1.13
C PRO A 363 5.37 11.18 0.62
N ASN A 364 5.14 12.26 -0.15
CA ASN A 364 6.24 13.15 -0.54
C ASN A 364 6.75 14.03 0.63
N ASN A 365 5.87 14.54 1.48
CA ASN A 365 6.18 15.33 2.68
C ASN A 365 5.21 14.94 3.80
N ILE A 366 5.64 14.98 5.07
CA ILE A 366 4.75 14.64 6.19
C ILE A 366 4.95 15.48 7.46
N THR A 367 3.82 15.88 8.05
CA THR A 367 3.73 16.37 9.43
C THR A 367 2.93 15.38 10.28
N ILE A 368 3.53 14.92 11.37
CA ILE A 368 2.89 14.10 12.40
C ILE A 368 2.42 15.04 13.50
N SER A 369 1.11 15.10 13.75
CA SER A 369 0.51 16.11 14.63
C SER A 369 -0.61 15.55 15.50
N SER A 370 -1.20 16.40 16.34
CA SER A 370 -2.24 16.02 17.32
C SER A 370 -3.66 16.11 16.75
N GLY A 371 -3.82 16.60 15.53
CA GLY A 371 -5.11 16.77 14.87
C GLY A 371 -4.96 16.72 13.35
N PRO A 372 -6.07 16.51 12.63
CA PRO A 372 -6.03 16.42 11.17
C PRO A 372 -5.67 17.77 10.54
N ALA A 373 -5.22 17.76 9.28
CA ALA A 373 -4.96 18.98 8.53
C ALA A 373 -6.20 19.91 8.48
N SER A 374 -6.01 21.21 8.68
CA SER A 374 -7.08 22.21 8.51
C SER A 374 -7.45 22.37 7.03
N GLY A 375 -8.75 22.41 6.70
CA GLY A 375 -9.22 22.66 5.34
C GLY A 375 -9.18 21.46 4.41
N SER A 376 -9.33 20.23 4.95
CA SER A 376 -9.42 18.98 4.20
C SER A 376 -10.23 19.16 2.91
N PRO A 377 -9.62 19.09 1.71
CA PRO A 377 -10.41 19.01 0.49
C PRO A 377 -11.27 17.77 0.61
N SER A 378 -12.58 17.98 0.54
CA SER A 378 -13.51 16.93 0.15
C SER A 378 -13.06 16.38 -1.21
N TYR A 379 -13.40 15.14 -1.52
CA TYR A 379 -13.17 14.58 -2.87
C TYR A 379 -13.55 15.62 -3.95
N SER A 380 -12.58 16.03 -4.76
CA SER A 380 -12.75 17.05 -5.81
C SER A 380 -12.11 16.53 -7.08
N SER A 381 -12.86 16.47 -8.19
CA SER A 381 -12.38 16.01 -9.50
C SER A 381 -11.23 16.87 -10.05
N SER A 382 -11.17 18.16 -9.71
CA SER A 382 -10.01 19.04 -9.89
C SER A 382 -9.18 19.09 -8.60
N PHE A 383 -8.03 18.42 -8.59
CA PHE A 383 -7.08 18.45 -7.48
C PHE A 383 -5.73 18.91 -8.01
N THR A 384 -5.21 20.00 -7.46
CA THR A 384 -3.85 20.48 -7.70
C THR A 384 -3.13 20.37 -6.36
N ALA A 385 -2.23 19.39 -6.19
CA ALA A 385 -1.49 19.28 -4.93
C ALA A 385 -0.39 20.34 -4.83
N ALA A 386 -0.32 20.93 -3.65
CA ALA A 386 0.81 21.72 -3.17
C ALA A 386 1.05 21.46 -1.66
N SER A 387 0.62 20.31 -1.12
CA SER A 387 0.42 20.13 0.33
C SER A 387 1.25 18.98 0.93
N THR A 388 1.84 19.27 2.10
CA THR A 388 2.38 18.29 3.04
C THR A 388 1.27 17.38 3.58
N SER A 389 1.50 16.05 3.61
CA SER A 389 0.59 15.10 4.25
C SER A 389 0.57 15.33 5.76
N THR A 390 -0.59 15.17 6.40
CA THR A 390 -0.70 15.22 7.86
C THR A 390 -1.22 13.89 8.36
N ILE A 391 -0.56 13.33 9.38
CA ILE A 391 -0.95 12.07 10.03
C ILE A 391 -1.04 12.29 11.53
N LEU A 392 -1.98 11.61 12.19
CA LEU A 392 -2.12 11.69 13.64
C LEU A 392 -1.05 10.86 14.34
N ALA A 393 -0.38 11.46 15.32
CA ALA A 393 0.55 10.75 16.21
C ALA A 393 -0.14 9.63 16.99
N SER A 394 -1.45 9.76 17.27
CA SER A 394 -2.24 8.74 17.94
C SER A 394 -2.38 7.46 17.12
N ASP A 395 -2.49 7.55 15.79
CA ASP A 395 -2.70 6.38 14.93
C ASP A 395 -1.39 5.57 14.80
N ILE A 396 -0.25 6.27 14.76
CA ILE A 396 1.08 5.65 14.87
C ILE A 396 1.21 4.95 16.23
N ALA A 397 0.86 5.62 17.32
CA ALA A 397 0.94 5.05 18.67
C ALA A 397 0.06 3.81 18.82
N VAL A 398 -1.16 3.81 18.28
CA VAL A 398 -2.06 2.64 18.29
C VAL A 398 -1.41 1.44 17.59
N SER A 399 -0.78 1.64 16.44
CA SER A 399 -0.06 0.57 15.72
C SER A 399 1.11 0.01 16.53
N LEU A 400 1.97 0.89 17.07
CA LEU A 400 3.11 0.51 17.92
C LEU A 400 2.68 -0.23 19.19
N ASN A 401 1.53 0.15 19.76
CA ASN A 401 0.95 -0.46 20.97
C ASN A 401 0.38 -1.85 20.72
N GLN A 402 0.09 -2.21 19.47
CA GLN A 402 -0.25 -3.58 19.08
C GLN A 402 0.98 -4.44 18.77
N GLY A 403 2.16 -3.83 18.66
CA GLY A 403 3.40 -4.47 18.22
C GLY A 403 3.65 -4.39 16.72
N THR A 404 2.88 -3.60 15.97
CA THR A 404 3.19 -3.31 14.55
C THR A 404 4.26 -2.23 14.47
N SER A 405 5.33 -2.50 13.72
CA SER A 405 6.35 -1.49 13.41
C SER A 405 5.82 -0.50 12.39
N VAL A 406 6.22 0.77 12.51
CA VAL A 406 5.81 1.85 11.61
C VAL A 406 7.03 2.42 10.92
N SER A 407 7.01 2.45 9.59
CA SER A 407 8.06 3.01 8.76
C SER A 407 7.47 4.16 7.95
N ILE A 408 8.10 5.33 8.04
CA ILE A 408 7.70 6.54 7.31
C ILE A 408 8.85 6.91 6.40
N ASN A 409 8.61 6.83 5.09
CA ASN A 409 9.54 7.21 4.05
C ASN A 409 9.03 8.48 3.36
N THR A 410 9.90 9.42 3.02
CA THR A 410 9.50 10.55 2.18
C THR A 410 10.36 10.66 0.94
N GLY A 411 9.71 10.94 -0.20
CA GLY A 411 10.36 11.19 -1.49
C GLY A 411 10.93 12.62 -1.63
N SER A 412 11.66 12.86 -2.71
CA SER A 412 12.23 14.17 -3.10
C SER A 412 11.59 14.75 -4.36
N LEU A 413 10.31 14.46 -4.62
CA LEU A 413 9.67 14.75 -5.90
C LEU A 413 9.09 16.18 -5.92
N GLY A 414 9.31 16.90 -7.03
CA GLY A 414 8.82 18.27 -7.23
C GLY A 414 9.71 19.34 -6.56
N ASN A 415 9.09 20.43 -6.09
CA ASN A 415 9.78 21.54 -5.39
C ASN A 415 9.94 21.29 -3.88
N ASP A 416 9.45 20.16 -3.41
CA ASP A 416 9.34 19.80 -2.01
C ASP A 416 10.59 19.05 -1.55
N ALA A 417 11.10 19.40 -0.37
CA ALA A 417 12.37 18.86 0.13
C ALA A 417 12.29 17.42 0.65
N GLY A 418 11.09 16.86 0.89
CA GLY A 418 10.95 15.52 1.43
C GLY A 418 11.11 15.44 2.95
N ASN A 419 10.48 16.35 3.69
CA ASN A 419 10.67 16.49 5.13
C ASN A 419 9.71 15.65 5.96
N ILE A 420 10.18 15.21 7.12
CA ILE A 420 9.38 14.64 8.22
C ILE A 420 9.40 15.61 9.40
N SER A 421 8.23 16.02 9.89
CA SER A 421 8.08 16.86 11.08
C SER A 421 7.21 16.20 12.14
N VAL A 422 7.72 15.95 13.35
CA VAL A 422 6.97 15.39 14.48
C VAL A 422 6.65 16.51 15.48
N THR A 423 5.40 16.91 15.50
CA THR A 423 4.88 18.04 16.29
C THR A 423 3.93 17.63 17.42
N ALA A 424 3.60 16.34 17.51
CA ALA A 424 2.80 15.79 18.59
C ALA A 424 3.43 14.51 19.18
N PRO A 425 3.16 14.19 20.47
CA PRO A 425 3.82 13.07 21.12
C PRO A 425 3.44 11.71 20.54
N ILE A 426 4.42 10.83 20.38
CA ILE A 426 4.22 9.41 20.03
C ILE A 426 4.70 8.58 21.22
N VAL A 427 3.78 7.86 21.87
CA VAL A 427 4.11 7.08 23.08
C VAL A 427 3.68 5.64 22.91
N LYS A 428 4.65 4.73 22.92
CA LYS A 428 4.41 3.29 23.09
C LYS A 428 4.14 2.99 24.56
N THR A 429 3.17 2.10 24.82
CA THR A 429 2.63 1.78 26.15
C THR A 429 2.41 0.28 26.36
N GLY A 430 2.52 -0.54 25.32
CA GLY A 430 2.36 -2.00 25.41
C GLY A 430 2.59 -2.68 24.06
N GLY A 431 2.29 -3.98 23.97
CA GLY A 431 2.47 -4.81 22.77
C GLY A 431 3.93 -5.25 22.56
N SER A 432 4.18 -6.14 21.60
CA SER A 432 5.52 -6.65 21.29
C SER A 432 6.51 -5.54 20.93
N ALA A 433 7.81 -5.85 20.97
CA ALA A 433 8.84 -4.92 20.51
C ALA A 433 8.56 -4.45 19.07
N ALA A 434 8.77 -3.16 18.81
CA ALA A 434 8.41 -2.52 17.55
C ALA A 434 9.44 -1.46 17.16
N ASN A 435 9.47 -1.12 15.88
CA ASN A 435 10.31 -0.05 15.36
C ASN A 435 9.44 1.14 14.94
N LEU A 436 9.96 2.35 15.18
CA LEU A 436 9.52 3.56 14.50
C LEU A 436 10.69 4.02 13.62
N VAL A 437 10.54 3.90 12.31
CA VAL A 437 11.57 4.27 11.32
C VAL A 437 11.13 5.53 10.61
N LEU A 438 11.94 6.59 10.66
CA LEU A 438 11.72 7.84 9.95
C LEU A 438 12.86 8.03 8.95
N THR A 439 12.54 7.93 7.66
CA THR A 439 13.47 8.11 6.55
C THR A 439 13.03 9.30 5.72
N ALA A 440 13.79 10.39 5.76
CA ALA A 440 13.48 11.61 5.04
C ALA A 440 14.48 11.84 3.89
N ALA A 441 13.98 12.17 2.70
CA ALA A 441 14.85 12.68 1.63
C ALA A 441 15.43 14.06 1.95
N GLY A 442 14.69 14.87 2.72
CA GLY A 442 15.08 16.19 3.20
C GLY A 442 15.56 16.15 4.63
N LYS A 443 14.77 16.73 5.54
CA LYS A 443 15.09 16.81 6.98
C LYS A 443 14.12 16.05 7.87
N ILE A 444 14.60 15.71 9.06
CA ILE A 444 13.78 15.21 10.17
C ILE A 444 13.80 16.23 11.31
N ASP A 445 12.64 16.83 11.62
CA ASP A 445 12.47 17.71 12.78
C ASP A 445 11.51 17.09 13.78
N ILE A 446 11.96 16.85 15.01
CA ILE A 446 11.17 16.29 16.11
C ILE A 446 11.13 17.31 17.24
N SER A 447 10.00 18.00 17.38
CA SER A 447 9.77 19.00 18.43
C SER A 447 8.88 18.50 19.57
N ALA A 448 8.19 17.37 19.37
CA ALA A 448 7.41 16.70 20.40
C ALA A 448 8.07 15.42 20.92
N ALA A 449 7.61 14.94 22.07
CA ALA A 449 8.19 13.78 22.73
C ALA A 449 7.95 12.48 21.95
N ILE A 450 8.96 11.61 21.88
CA ILE A 450 8.81 10.22 21.45
C ILE A 450 9.26 9.34 22.61
N GLY A 451 8.41 8.41 23.05
CA GLY A 451 8.73 7.63 24.24
C GLY A 451 8.14 6.24 24.26
N ASN A 452 8.66 5.42 25.18
CA ASN A 452 8.12 4.11 25.46
C ASN A 452 8.00 3.85 26.96
N THR A 453 6.77 3.69 27.42
CA THR A 453 6.45 3.37 28.82
C THR A 453 6.33 1.87 29.08
N ASP A 454 6.38 1.02 28.04
CA ASP A 454 6.46 -0.43 28.21
C ASP A 454 7.87 -0.86 28.63
N THR A 455 8.00 -1.32 29.87
CA THR A 455 9.28 -1.76 30.44
C THR A 455 9.74 -3.12 29.92
N ASN A 456 8.89 -3.88 29.24
CA ASN A 456 9.20 -5.24 28.79
C ASN A 456 9.61 -5.29 27.31
N ASN A 457 9.07 -4.40 26.48
CA ASN A 457 9.28 -4.44 25.04
C ASN A 457 9.86 -3.13 24.53
N LEU A 458 11.03 -3.22 23.89
CA LEU A 458 11.77 -2.08 23.35
C LEU A 458 11.01 -1.39 22.20
N LEU A 459 11.09 -0.06 22.15
CA LEU A 459 10.86 0.72 20.93
C LEU A 459 12.21 1.09 20.33
N THR A 460 12.48 0.67 19.10
CA THR A 460 13.66 1.14 18.37
C THR A 460 13.26 2.32 17.50
N LEU A 461 13.79 3.50 17.79
CA LEU A 461 13.65 4.68 16.95
C LEU A 461 14.81 4.75 15.96
N VAL A 462 14.52 4.67 14.67
CA VAL A 462 15.52 4.82 13.60
C VAL A 462 15.30 6.14 12.89
N LEU A 463 16.34 6.97 12.81
CA LEU A 463 16.30 8.28 12.17
C LEU A 463 17.31 8.33 11.01
N ASP A 464 16.79 8.51 9.81
CA ASP A 464 17.56 8.65 8.58
C ASP A 464 17.17 9.94 7.84
N SER A 465 17.92 11.01 8.04
CA SER A 465 17.68 12.28 7.34
C SER A 465 18.36 12.34 5.96
N GLY A 466 18.73 11.21 5.36
CA GLY A 466 19.45 11.18 4.09
C GLY A 466 20.71 12.05 4.13
N ALA A 467 20.86 12.93 3.13
CA ALA A 467 21.92 13.95 3.09
C ALA A 467 21.55 15.27 3.81
N GLY A 468 20.29 15.44 4.22
CA GLY A 468 19.84 16.64 4.92
C GLY A 468 20.21 16.66 6.40
N SER A 469 20.01 17.81 7.03
CA SER A 469 20.15 17.96 8.49
C SER A 469 18.81 17.74 9.19
N GLY A 470 18.83 17.44 10.49
CA GLY A 470 17.61 17.32 11.30
C GLY A 470 17.83 17.80 12.73
N THR A 471 16.75 18.09 13.45
CA THR A 471 16.80 18.48 14.87
C THR A 471 15.81 17.68 15.70
N VAL A 472 16.28 17.15 16.83
CA VAL A 472 15.46 16.54 17.89
C VAL A 472 15.54 17.41 19.13
N SER A 473 14.56 18.31 19.28
CA SER A 473 14.37 19.15 20.46
C SER A 473 13.31 18.59 21.42
N GLY A 474 12.43 17.71 20.93
CA GLY A 474 11.53 16.91 21.74
C GLY A 474 12.28 15.90 22.61
N ILE A 475 11.68 15.52 23.74
CA ILE A 475 12.27 14.55 24.68
C ILE A 475 12.09 13.13 24.15
N LEU A 476 13.18 12.41 23.99
CA LEU A 476 13.21 10.96 23.82
C LEU A 476 13.22 10.28 25.19
N SER A 477 12.32 9.34 25.48
CA SER A 477 12.12 8.82 26.85
C SER A 477 11.77 7.33 26.96
N GLY A 478 12.04 6.76 28.15
CA GLY A 478 11.61 5.41 28.53
C GLY A 478 12.38 4.28 27.85
N ASN A 479 11.78 3.11 27.70
CA ASN A 479 12.42 1.92 27.12
C ASN A 479 12.56 2.03 25.59
N LEU A 480 13.35 3.01 25.15
CA LEU A 480 13.59 3.35 23.75
C LEU A 480 15.09 3.25 23.46
N ALA A 481 15.44 2.70 22.30
CA ALA A 481 16.78 2.77 21.73
C ALA A 481 16.78 3.70 20.51
N LEU A 482 17.88 4.43 20.30
CA LEU A 482 18.02 5.35 19.18
C LEU A 482 19.07 4.84 18.21
N ASN A 483 18.71 4.74 16.93
CA ASN A 483 19.64 4.46 15.83
C ASN A 483 19.62 5.60 14.82
N LYS A 484 20.78 6.20 14.55
CA LYS A 484 20.98 7.23 13.52
C LYS A 484 21.69 6.62 12.31
N SER A 485 21.02 6.57 11.16
CA SER A 485 21.55 5.93 9.95
C SER A 485 21.80 6.84 8.74
N GLY A 486 21.20 8.04 8.70
CA GLY A 486 21.40 8.94 7.56
C GLY A 486 22.81 9.54 7.50
N VAL A 487 23.28 9.93 6.31
CA VAL A 487 24.64 10.49 6.13
C VAL A 487 24.76 11.96 6.56
N GLY A 488 23.64 12.66 6.74
CA GLY A 488 23.60 14.04 7.19
C GLY A 488 23.75 14.21 8.72
N THR A 489 23.55 15.45 9.18
CA THR A 489 23.73 15.83 10.58
C THR A 489 22.39 15.86 11.32
N LEU A 490 22.26 15.07 12.40
CA LEU A 490 21.13 15.16 13.33
C LEU A 490 21.59 15.85 14.63
N VAL A 491 20.90 16.92 15.02
CA VAL A 491 21.17 17.64 16.26
C VAL A 491 20.22 17.16 17.36
N LEU A 492 20.74 16.62 18.46
CA LEU A 492 19.99 16.31 19.68
C LEU A 492 20.20 17.42 20.71
N SER A 493 19.14 18.15 21.02
CA SER A 493 19.14 19.24 22.00
C SER A 493 18.20 19.00 23.19
N GLY A 494 17.32 18.00 23.10
CA GLY A 494 16.43 17.58 24.17
C GLY A 494 17.17 17.02 25.39
N THR A 495 16.56 17.17 26.57
CA THR A 495 16.99 16.47 27.80
C THR A 495 16.39 15.07 27.79
N ASN A 496 17.11 14.13 27.17
CA ASN A 496 16.59 12.80 26.90
C ASN A 496 16.72 11.87 28.12
N THR A 497 15.78 10.93 28.24
CA THR A 497 15.65 10.00 29.39
C THR A 497 15.39 8.57 28.94
N TYR A 498 15.68 8.25 27.67
CA TYR A 498 15.55 6.87 27.19
C TYR A 498 16.63 5.97 27.78
N THR A 499 16.31 4.69 27.97
CA THR A 499 17.15 3.73 28.69
C THR A 499 17.84 2.72 27.77
N GLY A 500 17.46 2.64 26.50
CA GLY A 500 18.16 1.86 25.49
C GLY A 500 19.44 2.55 25.01
N GLY A 501 20.24 1.84 24.23
CA GLY A 501 21.49 2.37 23.69
C GLY A 501 21.29 3.35 22.53
N THR A 502 22.37 4.06 22.21
CA THR A 502 22.45 4.94 21.03
C THR A 502 23.42 4.35 20.01
N GLY A 503 22.93 4.02 18.82
CA GLY A 503 23.74 3.55 17.70
C GLY A 503 23.87 4.58 16.59
N LEU A 504 25.09 4.83 16.11
CA LEU A 504 25.35 5.73 14.98
C LEU A 504 26.02 4.93 13.88
N SER A 505 25.32 4.69 12.77
CA SER A 505 25.88 3.94 11.65
C SER A 505 26.46 4.82 10.54
N ALA A 506 25.97 6.06 10.40
CA ALA A 506 26.52 7.03 9.45
C ALA A 506 26.27 8.50 9.84
N GLY A 507 27.00 9.39 9.17
CA GLY A 507 26.81 10.84 9.27
C GLY A 507 27.22 11.42 10.62
N THR A 508 26.66 12.56 11.00
CA THR A 508 26.96 13.21 12.28
C THR A 508 25.75 13.17 13.21
N LEU A 509 25.95 12.75 14.46
CA LEU A 509 25.05 13.06 15.56
C LEU A 509 25.70 14.18 16.38
N ALA A 510 25.11 15.36 16.38
CA ALA A 510 25.61 16.48 17.16
C ALA A 510 24.76 16.66 18.42
N ILE A 511 25.39 16.71 19.58
CA ILE A 511 24.68 16.90 20.85
C ILE A 511 25.01 18.26 21.46
N SER A 512 23.99 18.91 22.03
CA SER A 512 24.10 20.25 22.65
C SER A 512 23.55 20.28 24.08
N ASN A 513 23.16 19.11 24.62
CA ASN A 513 22.65 18.94 25.97
C ASN A 513 23.38 17.78 26.66
N ALA A 514 23.73 17.93 27.93
CA ALA A 514 24.50 16.95 28.70
C ALA A 514 23.81 15.59 28.83
N SER A 515 22.47 15.56 28.75
CA SER A 515 21.63 14.36 28.80
C SER A 515 21.06 13.97 27.43
N ALA A 516 21.61 14.49 26.32
CA ALA A 516 21.13 14.19 24.98
C ALA A 516 21.19 12.69 24.61
N LEU A 517 22.15 11.95 25.16
CA LEU A 517 22.37 10.52 24.87
C LEU A 517 21.56 9.57 25.77
N GLY A 518 20.62 10.10 26.58
CA GLY A 518 19.76 9.29 27.44
C GLY A 518 20.47 8.79 28.69
N ALA A 519 20.07 7.61 29.17
CA ALA A 519 20.64 6.97 30.35
C ALA A 519 21.93 6.21 30.01
N THR A 520 22.88 6.22 30.94
CA THR A 520 24.26 5.77 30.71
C THR A 520 24.48 4.25 30.85
N ALA A 521 23.41 3.47 31.05
CA ALA A 521 23.54 2.05 31.39
C ALA A 521 23.97 1.18 30.19
N VAL A 522 23.51 1.52 28.97
CA VAL A 522 23.83 0.78 27.74
C VAL A 522 24.96 1.47 26.96
N GLY A 523 24.96 2.81 26.95
CA GLY A 523 25.97 3.61 26.29
C GLY A 523 25.70 3.89 24.80
N THR A 524 26.69 4.48 24.16
CA THR A 524 26.67 4.93 22.77
C THR A 524 27.72 4.19 21.94
N THR A 525 27.32 3.62 20.80
CA THR A 525 28.23 3.01 19.82
C THR A 525 28.27 3.84 18.55
N VAL A 526 29.47 4.20 18.12
CA VAL A 526 29.71 5.00 16.91
C VAL A 526 30.46 4.15 15.88
N GLY A 527 29.80 3.90 14.74
CA GLY A 527 30.33 3.14 13.62
C GLY A 527 31.37 3.92 12.80
N SER A 528 32.15 3.20 11.99
CA SER A 528 33.28 3.76 11.22
C SER A 528 32.93 4.89 10.25
N ALA A 529 31.69 4.93 9.75
CA ALA A 529 31.20 5.99 8.86
C ALA A 529 30.48 7.13 9.61
N ALA A 530 30.55 7.15 10.94
CA ALA A 530 29.82 8.09 11.79
C ALA A 530 30.74 9.00 12.61
N THR A 531 30.18 10.15 12.97
CA THR A 531 30.77 11.15 13.87
C THR A 531 29.81 11.44 15.01
N LEU A 532 30.31 11.41 16.24
CA LEU A 532 29.63 12.00 17.40
C LEU A 532 30.26 13.36 17.69
N ASP A 533 29.49 14.44 17.59
CA ASP A 533 29.95 15.82 17.78
C ASP A 533 29.40 16.41 19.08
N LEU A 534 30.28 16.71 20.02
CA LEU A 534 29.95 17.36 21.29
C LEU A 534 30.06 18.87 21.11
N GLN A 535 28.93 19.58 21.09
CA GLN A 535 28.89 21.02 20.81
C GLN A 535 28.76 21.85 22.09
N GLY A 536 29.90 22.21 22.69
CA GLY A 536 29.97 23.07 23.88
C GLY A 536 29.30 22.47 25.12
N VAL A 537 29.46 21.17 25.35
CA VAL A 537 28.67 20.41 26.32
C VAL A 537 29.52 19.52 27.23
N ALA A 538 29.16 19.49 28.53
CA ALA A 538 29.77 18.59 29.51
C ALA A 538 28.93 17.32 29.68
N VAL A 539 29.34 16.23 29.03
CA VAL A 539 28.69 14.93 29.09
C VAL A 539 29.16 14.15 30.32
N GLY A 540 28.20 13.57 31.03
CA GLY A 540 28.42 12.76 32.23
C GLY A 540 29.12 11.42 31.93
N ALA A 541 28.81 10.42 32.75
CA ALA A 541 29.44 9.10 32.72
C ALA A 541 28.97 8.19 31.56
N GLU A 542 28.64 8.78 30.40
CA GLU A 542 28.17 8.06 29.22
C GLU A 542 29.28 7.18 28.61
N PRO A 543 29.15 5.85 28.60
CA PRO A 543 30.11 4.98 27.94
C PRO A 543 30.03 5.16 26.41
N ILE A 544 31.17 5.34 25.75
CA ILE A 544 31.24 5.47 24.28
C ILE A 544 32.13 4.38 23.70
N THR A 545 31.60 3.62 22.75
CA THR A 545 32.37 2.68 21.93
C THR A 545 32.61 3.27 20.54
N LEU A 546 33.87 3.36 20.10
CA LEU A 546 34.25 3.85 18.78
C LEU A 546 34.74 2.68 17.90
N GLU A 547 33.99 2.36 16.87
CA GLU A 547 34.29 1.28 15.91
C GLU A 547 35.00 1.82 14.66
N GLY A 548 36.02 2.64 14.88
CA GLY A 548 36.75 3.32 13.80
C GLY A 548 36.14 4.68 13.42
N ALA A 549 35.42 5.28 14.36
CA ALA A 549 34.63 6.48 14.19
C ALA A 549 35.40 7.76 14.50
N THR A 550 34.72 8.90 14.37
CA THR A 550 35.20 10.21 14.83
C THR A 550 34.42 10.69 16.06
N LEU A 551 35.14 11.04 17.13
CA LEU A 551 34.62 11.87 18.21
C LEU A 551 35.04 13.32 17.94
N LYS A 552 34.09 14.25 17.94
CA LYS A 552 34.30 15.62 17.48
C LYS A 552 33.90 16.65 18.53
N THR A 553 34.54 17.81 18.49
CA THR A 553 34.02 19.05 19.09
C THR A 553 34.14 20.15 18.02
N SER A 554 33.00 20.55 17.46
CA SER A 554 32.95 21.61 16.43
C SER A 554 32.81 23.02 17.00
N THR A 555 32.34 23.16 18.23
CA THR A 555 32.11 24.46 18.85
C THR A 555 32.28 24.38 20.36
N GLY A 556 32.76 25.48 20.95
CA GLY A 556 32.90 25.66 22.39
C GLY A 556 33.88 24.68 23.05
N THR A 557 33.67 24.48 24.35
CA THR A 557 34.41 23.54 25.19
C THR A 557 33.48 22.40 25.57
N SER A 558 33.89 21.17 25.28
CA SER A 558 33.15 19.96 25.61
C SER A 558 33.96 19.07 26.54
N SER A 559 33.27 18.23 27.32
CA SER A 559 33.90 17.21 28.16
C SER A 559 33.09 15.92 28.17
N LEU A 560 33.77 14.82 28.45
CA LEU A 560 33.18 13.49 28.62
C LEU A 560 33.85 12.80 29.81
N SER A 561 33.05 12.40 30.79
CA SER A 561 33.54 11.70 32.00
C SER A 561 33.35 10.19 31.94
N GLY A 562 32.52 9.68 31.01
CA GLY A 562 32.36 8.25 30.77
C GLY A 562 33.55 7.60 30.09
N ALA A 563 33.59 6.26 30.13
CA ALA A 563 34.66 5.50 29.49
C ALA A 563 34.56 5.59 27.96
N VAL A 564 35.71 5.65 27.29
CA VAL A 564 35.82 5.54 25.83
C VAL A 564 36.51 4.23 25.48
N THR A 565 35.79 3.31 24.83
CA THR A 565 36.31 2.03 24.37
C THR A 565 36.57 2.11 22.87
N LEU A 566 37.82 1.86 22.47
CA LEU A 566 38.23 1.80 21.08
C LEU A 566 38.09 0.36 20.58
N ALA A 567 37.18 0.14 19.63
CA ALA A 567 36.97 -1.14 18.95
C ALA A 567 37.60 -1.17 17.54
N ALA A 568 38.04 -0.02 17.03
CA ALA A 568 38.99 0.11 15.93
C ALA A 568 39.76 1.45 16.02
N ASN A 569 40.75 1.67 15.16
CA ASN A 569 41.51 2.92 15.10
C ASN A 569 40.57 4.09 14.81
N SER A 570 40.47 5.04 15.74
CA SER A 570 39.46 6.10 15.71
C SER A 570 40.10 7.49 15.70
N ALA A 571 39.32 8.51 15.37
CA ALA A 571 39.78 9.90 15.35
C ALA A 571 39.13 10.73 16.46
N VAL A 572 39.90 11.67 16.99
CA VAL A 572 39.37 12.80 17.79
C VAL A 572 39.61 14.07 16.98
N LEU A 573 38.56 14.81 16.65
CA LEU A 573 38.65 16.03 15.83
C LEU A 573 38.16 17.24 16.63
N ASN A 574 39.07 18.19 16.89
CA ASN A 574 38.72 19.44 17.59
C ASN A 574 39.00 20.60 16.64
N GLU A 575 37.96 21.35 16.27
CA GLU A 575 38.07 22.51 15.38
C GLU A 575 38.83 23.68 16.05
N SER A 576 39.27 24.66 15.27
CA SER A 576 40.04 25.79 15.80
C SER A 576 39.27 26.55 16.88
N GLY A 577 39.90 26.79 18.03
CA GLY A 577 39.26 27.47 19.17
C GLY A 577 38.33 26.60 20.00
N THR A 578 38.26 25.29 19.73
CA THR A 578 37.49 24.32 20.52
C THR A 578 38.37 23.51 21.46
N GLN A 579 37.78 22.89 22.48
CA GLN A 579 38.46 21.99 23.41
C GLN A 579 37.59 20.77 23.73
N LEU A 580 38.20 19.57 23.77
CA LEU A 580 37.57 18.34 24.27
C LEU A 580 38.37 17.77 25.43
N THR A 581 37.75 17.67 26.61
CA THR A 581 38.35 16.99 27.77
C THR A 581 37.76 15.59 27.94
N LEU A 582 38.61 14.55 27.84
CA LEU A 582 38.25 13.18 28.18
C LEU A 582 38.76 12.86 29.59
N SER A 583 37.86 12.73 30.56
CA SER A 583 38.22 12.46 31.97
C SER A 583 38.02 11.00 32.38
N GLY A 584 37.27 10.22 31.59
CA GLY A 584 37.09 8.79 31.80
C GLY A 584 38.25 7.95 31.24
N VAL A 585 38.19 6.64 31.48
CA VAL A 585 39.18 5.70 30.95
C VAL A 585 39.04 5.61 29.43
N VAL A 586 40.14 5.85 28.71
CA VAL A 586 40.28 5.46 27.31
C VAL A 586 40.91 4.07 27.25
N SER A 587 40.22 3.11 26.64
CA SER A 587 40.57 1.68 26.62
C SER A 587 40.45 1.08 25.23
N GLY A 588 40.86 -0.18 25.06
CA GLY A 588 40.89 -0.89 23.78
C GLY A 588 42.31 -1.07 23.23
N GLY A 589 42.46 -1.95 22.23
CA GLY A 589 43.75 -2.29 21.62
C GLY A 589 44.15 -1.41 20.43
N TYR A 590 43.42 -0.30 20.19
CA TYR A 590 43.51 0.50 18.97
C TYR A 590 43.99 1.94 19.27
N GLY A 591 44.46 2.64 18.23
CA GLY A 591 44.97 4.01 18.35
C GLY A 591 43.90 5.10 18.23
N ILE A 592 44.26 6.31 18.70
CA ILE A 592 43.53 7.56 18.44
C ILE A 592 44.40 8.47 17.56
N THR A 593 43.82 8.98 16.49
CA THR A 593 44.39 10.08 15.72
C THR A 593 43.75 11.40 16.13
N LYS A 594 44.51 12.29 16.76
CA LYS A 594 44.06 13.67 17.01
C LYS A 594 44.18 14.49 15.72
N SER A 595 43.08 15.08 15.28
CA SER A 595 42.99 16.00 14.14
C SER A 595 42.38 17.35 14.55
N GLY A 596 42.56 18.36 13.70
CA GLY A 596 42.17 19.75 13.97
C GLY A 596 43.09 20.49 14.96
N SER A 597 43.01 21.83 14.95
CA SER A 597 43.88 22.72 15.75
C SER A 597 43.35 23.02 17.17
N GLY A 598 42.15 22.56 17.52
CA GLY A 598 41.62 22.64 18.88
C GLY A 598 42.38 21.74 19.85
N THR A 599 42.20 21.98 21.15
CA THR A 599 42.91 21.25 22.23
C THR A 599 42.21 19.97 22.61
#